data_AF-B5RNT1-F1
#
_entry.id   AF-B5RNT1-F1
#
_cell.length_a   1.000
_cell.length_b   1.000
_cell.length_c   1.000
_cell.angle_alpha   90.00
_cell.angle_beta   90.00
_cell.angle_gamma   90.00
#
_symmetry.space_group_name_H-M   'P 1'
#
loop_
_entity.id
_entity.type
_entity.pdbx_description
1 polymer ?
#
loop_
_entity_poly.entity_id
_entity_poly.type
_entity_poly.pdbx_seq_one_letter_code
_entity_poly.pdbx_strand_id
1 'polypeptide(L)'
;MHRSCSLMQVNHVRTKFAQMAESVISYFEDKKPLRLYKKRYEHNEDTASIDAIIDKDNFQEFTGVLFSINPDSIVSINESNLGDMTCLYTLYTSAQLDFEISDRISEGDLDNFHFEIISIDGSVGYLTLTLKGVGRYA
;
A
#
# COMPACT_ATOMS: atom_id res chain seq x y z
N MET A 1 43.19 14.29 5.52
CA MET A 1 42.00 14.91 4.91
C MET A 1 41.01 13.80 4.55
N HIS A 2 40.10 13.45 5.45
CA HIS A 2 39.04 12.47 5.17
C HIS A 2 37.81 13.24 4.64
N ARG A 3 37.52 13.11 3.34
CA ARG A 3 36.28 13.64 2.76
C ARG A 3 35.13 12.71 3.16
N SER A 4 34.28 13.19 4.07
CA SER A 4 32.96 12.62 4.30
C SER A 4 32.11 12.83 3.04
N CYS A 5 32.05 11.81 2.20
CA CYS A 5 31.23 11.78 0.99
C CYS A 5 30.41 10.49 1.04
N SER A 6 29.36 10.46 1.86
CA SER A 6 28.50 9.26 1.95
C SER A 6 27.02 9.57 2.19
N LEU A 7 26.66 10.76 2.68
CA LEU A 7 25.25 11.07 2.99
C LEU A 7 24.52 11.96 1.98
N MET A 8 25.23 12.80 1.22
CA MET A 8 24.57 13.73 0.27
C MET A 8 24.17 13.10 -1.07
N GLN A 9 24.83 12.03 -1.50
CA GLN A 9 24.62 11.46 -2.84
C GLN A 9 23.41 10.50 -2.89
N VAL A 10 23.11 9.82 -1.78
CA VAL A 10 22.01 8.85 -1.67
C VAL A 10 20.64 9.53 -1.83
N ASN A 11 20.47 10.71 -1.24
CA ASN A 11 19.20 11.45 -1.31
C ASN A 11 18.89 11.92 -2.73
N HIS A 12 19.87 12.43 -3.47
CA HIS A 12 19.62 12.87 -4.85
C HIS A 12 19.23 11.75 -5.81
N VAL A 13 19.82 10.56 -5.63
CA VAL A 13 19.47 9.40 -6.44
C VAL A 13 18.05 8.94 -6.13
N ARG A 14 17.69 8.82 -4.86
CA ARG A 14 16.33 8.46 -4.44
C ARG A 14 15.28 9.47 -4.91
N THR A 15 15.54 10.77 -4.77
CA THR A 15 14.63 11.82 -5.25
C THR A 15 14.43 11.72 -6.77
N LYS A 16 15.50 11.46 -7.55
CA LYS A 16 15.37 11.26 -9.00
C LYS A 16 14.54 10.01 -9.34
N PHE A 17 14.73 8.89 -8.63
CA PHE A 17 13.91 7.69 -8.84
C PHE A 17 12.45 7.95 -8.51
N ALA A 18 12.15 8.67 -7.42
CA ALA A 18 10.78 9.05 -7.09
C ALA A 18 10.13 9.93 -8.17
N GLN A 19 10.85 10.94 -8.67
CA GLN A 19 10.36 11.81 -9.75
C GLN A 19 10.12 11.03 -11.06
N MET A 20 11.01 10.09 -11.40
CA MET A 20 10.83 9.24 -12.57
C MET A 20 9.64 8.30 -12.39
N ALA A 21 9.46 7.72 -11.21
CA ALA A 21 8.35 6.83 -10.92
C ALA A 21 7.01 7.58 -10.90
N GLU A 22 6.96 8.79 -10.34
CA GLU A 22 5.80 9.69 -10.47
C GLU A 22 5.43 9.92 -11.92
N SER A 23 6.44 10.19 -12.76
CA SER A 23 6.25 10.38 -14.19
C SER A 23 5.73 9.11 -14.86
N VAL A 24 6.28 7.94 -14.55
CA VAL A 24 5.81 6.64 -15.09
C VAL A 24 4.37 6.35 -14.66
N ILE A 25 4.08 6.48 -13.36
CA ILE A 25 2.73 6.33 -12.80
C ILE A 25 1.77 7.32 -13.47
N SER A 26 2.26 8.49 -13.89
CA SER A 26 1.46 9.49 -14.58
C SER A 26 0.96 9.14 -15.98
N TYR A 27 1.61 8.19 -16.65
CA TYR A 27 1.18 7.73 -17.96
C TYR A 27 0.05 6.70 -17.92
N PHE A 28 -0.26 6.10 -16.77
CA PHE A 28 -1.40 5.20 -16.67
C PHE A 28 -2.70 6.01 -16.62
N GLU A 29 -3.61 5.71 -17.54
CA GLU A 29 -4.90 6.40 -17.65
C GLU A 29 -5.84 6.06 -16.47
N ASP A 30 -5.68 4.89 -15.84
CA ASP A 30 -6.59 4.39 -14.80
C ASP A 30 -6.14 4.72 -13.37
N LYS A 31 -5.69 5.96 -13.15
CA LYS A 31 -5.43 6.44 -11.78
C LYS A 31 -6.72 6.53 -10.99
N LYS A 32 -6.74 5.89 -9.83
CA LYS A 32 -7.88 5.91 -8.91
C LYS A 32 -7.60 6.82 -7.71
N PRO A 33 -8.58 7.64 -7.28
CA PRO A 33 -8.56 8.19 -5.93
C PRO A 33 -8.80 7.05 -4.93
N LEU A 34 -7.95 6.98 -3.91
CA LEU A 34 -7.97 5.96 -2.88
C LEU A 34 -7.95 6.62 -1.51
N ARG A 35 -8.48 5.90 -0.52
CA ARG A 35 -8.47 6.32 0.88
C ARG A 35 -7.66 5.34 1.70
N LEU A 36 -6.72 5.85 2.48
CA LEU A 36 -5.98 5.10 3.49
C LEU A 36 -6.66 5.31 4.84
N TYR A 37 -7.04 4.20 5.46
CA TYR A 37 -7.64 4.15 6.79
C TYR A 37 -6.66 3.53 7.76
N LYS A 38 -6.26 4.32 8.77
CA LYS A 38 -5.32 3.89 9.79
C LYS A 38 -5.97 2.98 10.81
N LYS A 39 -5.32 1.85 11.08
CA LYS A 39 -5.70 0.99 12.19
C LYS A 39 -5.14 1.57 13.49
N ARG A 40 -5.98 1.59 14.52
CA ARG A 40 -5.61 1.98 15.88
C ARG A 40 -5.94 0.85 16.85
N TYR A 41 -5.21 0.82 17.95
CA TYR A 41 -5.37 -0.16 19.00
C TYR A 41 -5.89 0.55 20.24
N GLU A 42 -7.03 0.12 20.74
CA GLU A 42 -7.64 0.68 21.93
C GLU A 42 -7.79 -0.42 22.99
N HIS A 43 -7.54 -0.05 24.25
CA HIS A 43 -7.70 -0.99 25.36
C HIS A 43 -9.17 -1.05 25.76
N ASN A 44 -9.74 -2.25 25.71
CA ASN A 44 -11.07 -2.53 26.17
C ASN A 44 -11.01 -2.90 27.66
N GLU A 45 -11.50 -2.00 28.51
CA GLU A 45 -11.49 -2.18 29.97
C GLU A 45 -12.42 -3.31 30.45
N ASP A 46 -13.48 -3.61 29.70
CA ASP A 46 -14.49 -4.61 30.08
C ASP A 46 -13.99 -6.05 29.86
N THR A 47 -13.16 -6.25 28.84
CA THR A 47 -12.60 -7.56 28.45
C THR A 47 -11.12 -7.70 28.79
N ALA A 48 -10.47 -6.63 29.25
CA ALA A 48 -9.02 -6.52 29.39
C ALA A 48 -8.26 -6.94 28.11
N SER A 49 -8.82 -6.63 26.94
CA SER A 49 -8.24 -6.93 25.62
C SER A 49 -7.78 -5.67 24.91
N ILE A 50 -6.87 -5.83 23.95
CA ILE A 50 -6.53 -4.77 23.00
C ILE A 50 -7.34 -5.04 21.73
N ASP A 51 -8.26 -4.12 21.44
CA ASP A 51 -9.13 -4.23 20.29
C ASP A 51 -8.58 -3.37 19.14
N ALA A 52 -8.71 -3.91 17.94
CA ALA A 52 -8.34 -3.27 16.70
C ALA A 52 -9.52 -2.46 16.17
N ILE A 53 -9.35 -1.14 16.05
CA ILE A 53 -10.39 -0.24 15.57
C ILE A 53 -9.87 0.50 14.33
N ILE A 54 -10.74 0.66 13.34
CA ILE A 54 -10.48 1.50 12.18
C ILE A 54 -11.43 2.68 12.28
N ASP A 55 -10.87 3.89 12.31
CA ASP A 55 -11.66 5.11 12.20
C ASP A 55 -12.14 5.28 10.77
N LYS A 56 -13.44 5.10 10.53
CA LYS A 56 -14.02 5.23 9.18
C LYS A 56 -14.19 6.69 8.76
N ASP A 57 -14.23 7.61 9.72
CA ASP A 57 -14.47 9.02 9.47
C ASP A 57 -13.15 9.78 9.26
N ASN A 58 -12.02 9.18 9.65
CA ASN A 58 -10.70 9.76 9.49
C ASN A 58 -9.84 8.94 8.52
N PHE A 59 -9.68 9.47 7.31
CA PHE A 59 -8.88 8.86 6.25
C PHE A 59 -7.99 9.87 5.55
N GLN A 60 -6.91 9.38 4.95
CA GLN A 60 -6.05 10.17 4.08
C GLN A 60 -6.31 9.80 2.63
N GLU A 61 -6.67 10.79 1.80
CA GLU A 61 -6.86 10.60 0.36
C GLU A 61 -5.51 10.60 -0.37
N PHE A 62 -5.39 9.71 -1.36
CA PHE A 62 -4.23 9.65 -2.25
C PHE A 62 -4.61 9.11 -3.62
N THR A 63 -3.66 9.13 -4.55
CA THR A 63 -3.86 8.57 -5.90
C THR A 63 -2.92 7.39 -6.11
N GLY A 64 -3.42 6.37 -6.78
CA GLY A 64 -2.61 5.23 -7.21
C GLY A 64 -3.17 4.55 -8.43
N VAL A 65 -2.44 3.55 -8.91
CA VAL A 65 -2.83 2.71 -10.05
C VAL A 65 -2.92 1.27 -9.56
N LEU A 66 -4.10 0.65 -9.75
CA LEU A 66 -4.42 -0.70 -9.33
C LEU A 66 -4.40 -1.65 -10.52
N PHE A 67 -3.73 -2.79 -10.37
CA PHE A 67 -3.76 -3.89 -11.32
C PHE A 67 -4.24 -5.14 -10.62
N SER A 68 -5.28 -5.80 -11.14
CA SER A 68 -5.62 -7.14 -10.69
C SER A 68 -4.52 -8.12 -11.10
N ILE A 69 -4.12 -8.98 -10.16
CA ILE A 69 -3.14 -10.03 -10.38
C ILE A 69 -3.92 -11.32 -10.60
N ASN A 70 -3.68 -11.98 -11.73
CA ASN A 70 -4.13 -13.36 -11.88
C ASN A 70 -3.29 -14.26 -10.95
N PRO A 71 -3.90 -15.07 -10.08
CA PRO A 71 -3.19 -16.04 -9.23
C PRO A 71 -2.13 -16.88 -9.97
N ASP A 72 -2.38 -17.25 -11.23
CA ASP A 72 -1.43 -18.01 -12.06
C ASP A 72 -0.13 -17.24 -12.35
N SER A 73 -0.14 -15.91 -12.23
CA SER A 73 1.03 -15.03 -12.43
C SER A 73 1.92 -14.96 -11.19
N ILE A 74 1.40 -15.41 -10.04
CA ILE A 74 2.01 -15.29 -8.71
C ILE A 74 3.06 -16.37 -8.45
N VAL A 75 3.20 -17.36 -9.35
CA VAL A 75 4.25 -18.40 -9.32
C VAL A 75 5.68 -17.80 -9.27
N SER A 76 5.84 -16.51 -9.59
CA SER A 76 7.10 -15.77 -9.49
C SER A 76 7.32 -15.01 -8.18
N ILE A 77 6.28 -14.79 -7.38
CA ILE A 77 6.36 -14.19 -6.05
C ILE A 77 6.57 -15.37 -5.09
N ASN A 78 7.76 -15.47 -4.51
CA ASN A 78 8.22 -16.56 -3.64
C ASN A 78 7.49 -16.59 -2.27
N GLU A 79 6.20 -16.28 -2.24
CA GLU A 79 5.33 -16.30 -1.07
C GLU A 79 4.28 -17.40 -1.26
N SER A 80 4.64 -18.59 -0.82
CA SER A 80 3.89 -19.86 -0.94
C SER A 80 2.44 -19.81 -0.43
N ASN A 81 2.03 -18.73 0.23
CA ASN A 81 0.71 -18.55 0.83
C ASN A 81 -0.23 -17.66 -0.01
N LEU A 82 0.25 -17.06 -1.11
CA LEU A 82 -0.56 -16.17 -1.97
C LEU A 82 -1.28 -16.91 -3.10
N GLY A 83 -0.79 -18.09 -3.50
CA GLY A 83 -1.37 -18.87 -4.60
C GLY A 83 -2.82 -19.30 -4.37
N ASP A 84 -3.22 -19.48 -3.10
CA ASP A 84 -4.59 -19.85 -2.71
C ASP A 84 -5.52 -18.64 -2.53
N MET A 85 -5.01 -17.40 -2.63
CA MET A 85 -5.81 -16.19 -2.46
C MET A 85 -6.45 -15.77 -3.78
N THR A 86 -7.78 -15.64 -3.76
CA THR A 86 -8.54 -15.00 -4.84
C THR A 86 -8.53 -13.47 -4.65
N CYS A 87 -8.56 -12.72 -5.76
CA CYS A 87 -8.67 -11.26 -5.79
C CYS A 87 -7.47 -10.50 -5.19
N LEU A 88 -6.30 -10.77 -5.76
CA LEU A 88 -5.07 -10.03 -5.46
C LEU A 88 -4.88 -8.87 -6.42
N TYR A 89 -4.27 -7.80 -5.91
CA TYR A 89 -4.01 -6.57 -6.65
C TYR A 89 -2.60 -6.06 -6.35
N THR A 90 -1.99 -5.43 -7.34
CA THR A 90 -0.79 -4.60 -7.15
C THR A 90 -1.19 -3.14 -7.23
N LEU A 91 -0.84 -2.38 -6.21
CA LEU A 91 -1.01 -0.93 -6.18
C LEU A 91 0.34 -0.25 -6.31
N TYR A 92 0.44 0.64 -7.30
CA TYR A 92 1.57 1.55 -7.46
C TYR A 92 1.17 2.95 -7.02
N THR A 93 1.95 3.56 -6.14
CA THR A 93 1.76 4.95 -5.75
C THR A 93 3.09 5.66 -5.47
N SER A 94 3.12 6.95 -5.75
CA SER A 94 4.18 7.86 -5.33
C SER A 94 3.83 8.64 -4.06
N ALA A 95 2.63 8.41 -3.50
CA ALA A 95 2.18 9.13 -2.32
C ALA A 95 3.12 8.86 -1.15
N GLN A 96 3.53 9.93 -0.46
CA GLN A 96 4.33 9.85 0.76
C GLN A 96 3.42 9.60 1.95
N LEU A 97 2.86 8.40 2.01
CA LEU A 97 2.04 7.94 3.12
C LEU A 97 2.83 6.95 3.96
N ASP A 98 2.61 7.01 5.27
CA ASP A 98 3.11 6.00 6.18
C ASP A 98 2.15 4.81 6.12
N PHE A 99 2.51 3.72 5.45
CA PHE A 99 1.65 2.54 5.31
C PHE A 99 2.07 1.45 6.30
N GLU A 100 1.09 0.82 6.94
CA GLU A 100 1.30 -0.41 7.71
C GLU A 100 0.47 -1.55 7.12
N ILE A 101 0.98 -2.79 7.21
CA ILE A 101 0.27 -4.02 6.78
C ILE A 101 -1.13 -4.12 7.44
N SER A 102 -1.27 -3.56 8.63
CA SER A 102 -2.52 -3.59 9.39
C SER A 102 -3.57 -2.58 8.89
N ASP A 103 -3.17 -1.58 8.11
CA ASP A 103 -4.05 -0.55 7.56
C ASP A 103 -4.99 -1.11 6.48
N ARG A 104 -5.97 -0.29 6.07
CA ARG A 104 -6.93 -0.62 5.01
C ARG A 104 -6.95 0.45 3.94
N ILE A 105 -7.12 0.03 2.69
CA ILE A 105 -7.26 0.92 1.54
C ILE A 105 -8.63 0.68 0.89
N SER A 106 -9.29 1.71 0.37
CA SER A 106 -10.52 1.52 -0.42
C SER A 106 -10.64 2.54 -1.55
N GLU A 107 -11.36 2.16 -2.61
CA GLU A 107 -11.85 3.03 -3.69
C GLU A 107 -13.14 3.79 -3.26
N GLY A 108 -13.23 4.21 -2.01
CA GLY A 108 -14.42 4.83 -1.42
C GLY A 108 -14.61 4.47 0.05
N ASP A 109 -15.86 4.28 0.47
CA ASP A 109 -16.19 3.88 1.85
C ASP A 109 -15.88 2.39 2.09
N LEU A 110 -15.39 2.06 3.30
CA LEU A 110 -14.93 0.72 3.68
C LEU A 110 -16.01 -0.39 3.67
N ASP A 111 -17.29 -0.02 3.65
CA ASP A 111 -18.40 -0.95 3.97
C ASP A 111 -18.66 -2.01 2.91
N ASN A 112 -18.26 -1.75 1.66
CA ASN A 112 -18.57 -2.65 0.54
C ASN A 112 -17.37 -3.50 0.11
N PHE A 113 -16.25 -2.84 -0.15
CA PHE A 113 -15.03 -3.46 -0.65
C PHE A 113 -13.83 -2.63 -0.20
N HIS A 114 -12.83 -3.33 0.30
CA HIS A 114 -11.58 -2.74 0.73
C HIS A 114 -10.44 -3.70 0.45
N PHE A 115 -9.23 -3.17 0.58
CA PHE A 115 -7.99 -3.88 0.39
C PHE A 115 -7.28 -4.03 1.73
N GLU A 116 -6.85 -5.26 2.01
CA GLU A 116 -5.89 -5.56 3.05
C GLU A 116 -4.49 -5.50 2.45
N ILE A 117 -3.57 -4.80 3.11
CA ILE A 117 -2.18 -4.73 2.68
C ILE A 117 -1.49 -6.03 3.10
N ILE A 118 -0.91 -6.74 2.14
CA ILE A 118 -0.17 -7.97 2.37
C ILE A 118 1.32 -7.65 2.52
N SER A 119 1.85 -6.87 1.59
CA SER A 119 3.26 -6.52 1.54
C SER A 119 3.46 -5.09 1.05
N ILE A 120 4.58 -4.50 1.48
CA ILE A 120 4.97 -3.13 1.15
C ILE A 120 6.41 -3.18 0.62
N ASP A 121 6.61 -2.75 -0.61
CA ASP A 121 7.93 -2.60 -1.22
C ASP A 121 8.17 -1.14 -1.61
N GLY A 122 9.06 -0.47 -0.88
CA GLY A 122 9.53 0.89 -1.15
C GLY A 122 10.93 0.97 -1.76
N SER A 123 11.47 -0.14 -2.28
CA SER A 123 12.88 -0.26 -2.63
C SER A 123 13.31 0.58 -3.85
N VAL A 124 12.38 0.95 -4.74
CA VAL A 124 12.70 1.56 -6.07
C VAL A 124 12.20 3.00 -6.22
N GLY A 125 12.10 3.75 -5.13
CA GLY A 125 11.75 5.19 -5.17
C GLY A 125 10.25 5.48 -5.38
N TYR A 126 9.43 4.46 -5.59
CA TYR A 126 7.98 4.47 -5.44
C TYR A 126 7.56 3.33 -4.55
N LEU A 127 6.33 3.39 -4.07
CA LEU A 127 5.77 2.36 -3.22
C LEU A 127 4.92 1.41 -4.06
N THR A 128 5.24 0.13 -3.95
CA THR A 128 4.46 -0.97 -4.52
C THR A 128 3.84 -1.74 -3.36
N LEU A 129 2.53 -1.94 -3.42
CA LEU A 129 1.78 -2.69 -2.41
C LEU A 129 1.16 -3.92 -3.07
N THR A 130 1.32 -5.08 -2.44
CA THR A 130 0.47 -6.23 -2.74
C THR A 130 -0.74 -6.19 -1.83
N LEU A 131 -1.92 -6.28 -2.43
CA LEU A 131 -3.20 -6.09 -1.78
C LEU A 131 -4.10 -7.29 -1.99
N LYS A 132 -4.92 -7.60 -0.99
CA LYS A 132 -6.02 -8.55 -1.09
C LYS A 132 -7.35 -7.82 -1.03
N GLY A 133 -8.19 -8.01 -2.05
CA GLY A 133 -9.57 -7.53 -2.05
C GLY A 133 -10.44 -8.30 -1.06
N VAL A 134 -11.20 -7.59 -0.24
CA VAL A 134 -12.12 -8.14 0.75
C VAL A 134 -13.44 -7.37 0.68
N GLY A 135 -14.55 -8.08 0.47
CA GLY A 135 -15.87 -7.46 0.37
C GLY A 135 -16.92 -8.37 -0.27
N ARG A 136 -18.16 -7.88 -0.37
CA ARG A 136 -19.30 -8.66 -0.92
C ARG A 136 -19.23 -8.91 -2.43
N TYR A 137 -18.23 -8.35 -3.11
CA TYR A 137 -17.99 -8.50 -4.55
C TYR A 137 -16.55 -8.98 -4.85
N ALA A 138 -15.84 -9.48 -3.83
CA ALA A 138 -14.53 -10.11 -3.95
C ALA A 138 -14.65 -11.61 -4.30
#